data_AF-A0A2W4QFU3-F1
#
_entry.id   AF-A0A2W4QFU3-F1
#
_cell.length_a   1.000
_cell.length_b   1.000
_cell.length_c   1.000
_cell.angle_alpha   90.00
_cell.angle_beta   90.00
_cell.angle_gamma   90.00
#
_symmetry.space_group_name_H-M   'P 1'
#
loop_
_entity.id
_entity.type
_entity.pdbx_description
1 polymer ?
#
loop_
_entity_poly.entity_id
_entity_poly.type
_entity_poly.pdbx_seq_one_letter_code
_entity_poly.pdbx_strand_id
1 'polypeptide(L)'
;MAALRGPGGCPWDREQDHRSLRPYLLEEAYEAVSAISAGDMEGLREELGDVLLQVVFHAQVAREAGSFDIDEVIRGLVEKLIRRHPHVFGTAQVAGSAEVLRNWEAIKQAERAGRTDPGGSAGSGPPSAPKAPP
;
A
#
# COMPACT_ATOMS: atom_id res chain seq x y z
N MET A 1 2.04 2.52 -17.50
CA MET A 1 3.49 2.26 -17.40
C MET A 1 4.09 1.40 -18.51
N ALA A 2 3.47 0.31 -18.97
CA ALA A 2 4.07 -0.59 -19.98
C ALA A 2 4.60 0.11 -21.25
N ALA A 3 3.87 1.11 -21.79
CA ALA A 3 4.35 1.87 -22.96
C ALA A 3 5.58 2.74 -22.63
N LEU A 4 5.56 3.43 -21.48
CA LEU A 4 6.64 4.30 -21.02
C LEU A 4 7.94 3.51 -20.78
N ARG A 5 7.84 2.29 -20.26
CA ARG A 5 8.98 1.36 -20.07
C ARG A 5 9.24 0.42 -21.24
N GLY A 6 8.44 0.51 -22.30
CA GLY A 6 8.54 -0.37 -23.47
C GLY A 6 9.61 0.07 -24.47
N PRO A 7 9.81 -0.71 -25.55
CA PRO A 7 10.62 -0.27 -26.69
C PRO A 7 10.12 1.07 -27.25
N GLY A 8 11.01 2.04 -27.41
CA GLY A 8 10.65 3.40 -27.84
C GLY A 8 10.03 4.29 -26.75
N GLY A 9 9.92 3.78 -25.52
CA GLY A 9 9.49 4.53 -24.35
C GLY A 9 10.56 5.47 -23.79
N CYS A 10 10.26 6.08 -22.65
CA CYS A 10 11.14 7.02 -21.96
C CYS A 10 12.40 6.30 -21.43
N PRO A 11 13.62 6.76 -21.75
CA PRO A 11 14.85 6.15 -21.27
C PRO A 11 14.95 6.14 -19.74
N TRP A 12 14.55 7.24 -19.09
CA TRP A 12 14.54 7.34 -17.64
C TRP A 12 13.56 6.35 -17.01
N ASP A 13 12.35 6.22 -17.56
CA ASP A 13 11.39 5.26 -17.02
C ASP A 13 11.92 3.84 -17.13
N ARG A 14 12.61 3.49 -18.22
CA ARG A 14 13.14 2.15 -18.48
C ARG A 14 14.26 1.73 -17.55
N GLU A 15 15.14 2.65 -17.15
CA GLU A 15 16.29 2.33 -16.29
C GLU A 15 15.92 2.14 -14.81
N GLN A 16 14.71 2.54 -14.40
CA GLN A 16 14.31 2.46 -12.99
C GLN A 16 14.14 1.01 -12.50
N ASP A 17 14.50 0.79 -11.23
CA ASP A 17 14.23 -0.40 -10.45
C ASP A 17 13.54 -0.04 -9.11
N HIS A 18 13.22 -1.04 -8.29
CA HIS A 18 12.56 -0.77 -7.00
C HIS A 18 13.39 0.09 -6.04
N ARG A 19 14.73 0.07 -6.13
CA ARG A 19 15.61 0.82 -5.24
C ARG A 19 15.71 2.27 -5.69
N SER A 20 15.79 2.51 -7.00
CA SER A 20 15.82 3.85 -7.56
C SER A 20 14.48 4.58 -7.41
N LEU A 21 13.36 3.86 -7.40
CA LEU A 21 12.01 4.42 -7.19
C LEU A 21 11.67 4.75 -5.73
N ARG A 22 12.34 4.11 -4.76
CA ARG A 22 12.08 4.29 -3.32
C ARG A 22 12.03 5.75 -2.83
N PRO A 23 12.99 6.64 -3.16
CA PRO A 23 12.93 8.03 -2.70
C PRO A 23 11.66 8.75 -3.16
N TYR A 24 11.25 8.55 -4.42
CA TYR A 24 10.05 9.17 -4.98
C TYR A 24 8.79 8.71 -4.24
N LEU A 25 8.62 7.40 -4.01
CA LEU A 25 7.50 6.89 -3.21
C LEU A 25 7.42 7.51 -1.81
N LEU A 26 8.56 7.83 -1.20
CA LEU A 26 8.58 8.49 0.11
C LEU A 26 8.20 9.96 -0.01
N GLU A 27 8.70 10.65 -1.04
CA GLU A 27 8.40 12.05 -1.36
C GLU A 27 6.89 12.26 -1.58
N GLU A 28 6.26 11.54 -2.51
CA GLU A 28 4.82 11.68 -2.79
C GLU A 28 3.97 11.41 -1.54
N ALA A 29 4.40 10.47 -0.70
CA ALA A 29 3.70 10.18 0.56
C ALA A 29 3.82 11.34 1.57
N TYR A 30 4.96 12.04 1.61
CA TYR A 30 5.13 13.23 2.43
C TYR A 30 4.34 14.42 1.87
N GLU A 31 4.28 14.57 0.55
CA GLU A 31 3.51 15.63 -0.10
C GLU A 31 2.01 15.44 0.12
N ALA A 32 1.50 14.21 0.00
CA ALA A 32 0.12 13.89 0.37
C ALA A 32 -0.19 14.22 1.84
N VAL A 33 0.73 13.94 2.77
CA VAL A 33 0.59 14.32 4.19
C VAL A 33 0.62 15.83 4.37
N SER A 34 1.47 16.54 3.62
CA SER A 34 1.54 18.00 3.63
C SER A 34 0.22 18.62 3.15
N ALA A 35 -0.35 18.13 2.04
CA ALA A 35 -1.62 18.59 1.51
C ALA A 35 -2.78 18.37 2.50
N ILE A 36 -2.83 17.21 3.19
CA ILE A 36 -3.78 16.97 4.29
C ILE A 36 -3.62 18.02 5.39
N SER A 37 -2.37 18.29 5.80
CA SER A 37 -2.08 19.23 6.89
C SER A 37 -2.44 20.67 6.55
N ALA A 38 -2.32 21.02 5.27
CA ALA A 38 -2.68 22.33 4.74
C ALA A 38 -4.19 22.50 4.45
N GLY A 39 -4.98 21.41 4.47
CA GLY A 39 -6.36 21.43 4.01
C GLY A 39 -6.50 21.68 2.50
N ASP A 40 -5.44 21.41 1.74
CA ASP A 40 -5.40 21.59 0.29
C ASP A 40 -5.98 20.35 -0.40
N MET A 41 -7.25 20.45 -0.78
CA MET A 41 -7.96 19.35 -1.44
C MET A 41 -7.54 19.14 -2.89
N GLU A 42 -7.05 20.18 -3.57
CA GLU A 42 -6.56 20.05 -4.93
C GLU A 42 -5.20 19.34 -4.93
N GLY A 43 -4.28 19.82 -4.10
CA GLY A 43 -3.00 19.16 -3.86
C GLY A 43 -3.19 17.72 -3.42
N LEU A 44 -4.05 17.45 -2.42
CA LEU A 44 -4.29 16.08 -1.96
C LEU A 44 -4.73 15.14 -3.09
N ARG A 45 -5.56 15.61 -4.02
CA ARG A 45 -6.00 14.80 -5.17
C ARG A 45 -4.84 14.50 -6.12
N GLU A 46 -3.96 15.47 -6.35
CA GLU A 46 -2.75 15.33 -7.16
C GLU A 46 -1.79 14.33 -6.53
N GLU A 47 -1.40 14.54 -5.28
CA GLU A 47 -0.43 13.70 -4.57
C GLU A 47 -0.91 12.26 -4.37
N LEU A 48 -2.22 12.03 -4.16
CA LEU A 48 -2.77 10.67 -4.13
C LEU A 48 -2.66 9.98 -5.49
N GLY A 49 -2.72 10.75 -6.58
CA GLY A 49 -2.44 10.29 -7.94
C GLY A 49 -0.98 9.86 -8.10
N ASP A 50 -0.04 10.64 -7.56
CA ASP A 50 1.39 10.34 -7.66
C ASP A 50 1.81 9.17 -6.76
N VAL A 51 1.24 9.04 -5.56
CA VAL A 51 1.37 7.82 -4.75
C VAL A 51 0.86 6.59 -5.53
N LEU A 52 -0.29 6.72 -6.21
CA LEU A 52 -0.82 5.63 -7.04
C LEU A 52 0.08 5.34 -8.25
N LEU A 53 0.66 6.36 -8.89
CA LEU A 53 1.62 6.21 -9.96
C LEU A 53 2.80 5.35 -9.50
N GLN A 54 3.35 5.62 -8.31
CA GLN A 54 4.45 4.83 -7.75
C GLN A 54 4.04 3.36 -7.55
N VAL A 55 2.83 3.09 -7.04
CA VAL A 55 2.31 1.70 -6.93
C VAL A 55 2.26 1.01 -8.29
N VAL A 56 1.74 1.67 -9.32
CA VAL A 56 1.66 1.14 -10.69
C VAL A 56 3.06 0.93 -11.28
N PHE A 57 4.01 1.83 -10.98
CA PHE A 57 5.39 1.73 -11.44
C PHE A 57 6.08 0.50 -10.83
N HIS A 58 6.01 0.33 -9.51
CA HIS A 58 6.54 -0.85 -8.84
C HIS A 58 5.90 -2.14 -9.36
N ALA A 59 4.58 -2.17 -9.58
CA ALA A 59 3.90 -3.32 -10.14
C ALA A 59 4.36 -3.65 -11.57
N GLN A 60 4.63 -2.64 -12.40
CA GLN A 60 5.16 -2.84 -13.75
C GLN A 60 6.59 -3.41 -13.71
N VAL A 61 7.46 -2.90 -12.84
CA VAL A 61 8.82 -3.43 -12.65
C VAL A 61 8.78 -4.90 -12.19
N ALA A 62 7.89 -5.23 -11.24
CA ALA A 62 7.73 -6.59 -10.75
C ALA A 62 7.20 -7.55 -11.83
N ARG A 63 6.28 -7.06 -12.69
CA ARG A 63 5.73 -7.82 -13.81
C ARG A 63 6.80 -8.14 -14.85
N GLU A 64 7.67 -7.17 -15.16
CA GLU A 64 8.82 -7.37 -16.07
C GLU A 64 9.80 -8.41 -15.54
N ALA A 65 9.93 -8.52 -14.22
CA ALA A 65 10.72 -9.56 -13.55
C ALA A 65 9.98 -10.90 -13.37
N GLY A 66 8.77 -11.05 -13.89
CA GLY A 66 7.96 -12.27 -13.75
C GLY A 66 7.56 -12.59 -12.31
N SER A 67 7.49 -11.58 -11.43
CA SER A 67 7.23 -11.75 -9.99
C SER A 67 5.76 -11.58 -9.64
N PHE A 68 5.22 -10.37 -9.75
CA PHE A 68 3.81 -10.08 -9.54
C PHE A 68 3.38 -8.89 -10.40
N ASP A 69 2.07 -8.70 -10.59
CA ASP A 69 1.51 -7.53 -11.28
C ASP A 69 0.54 -6.70 -10.42
N ILE A 70 -0.05 -5.67 -11.03
CA ILE A 70 -0.97 -4.75 -10.36
C ILE A 70 -2.27 -5.46 -9.93
N ASP A 71 -2.72 -6.46 -10.68
CA ASP A 71 -3.93 -7.21 -10.36
C ASP A 71 -3.71 -8.07 -9.11
N GLU A 72 -2.52 -8.65 -8.96
CA GLU A 72 -2.12 -9.34 -7.74
C GLU A 72 -2.01 -8.43 -6.52
N VAL A 73 -1.48 -7.21 -6.67
CA VAL A 73 -1.46 -6.20 -5.60
C VAL A 73 -2.89 -5.85 -5.16
N ILE A 74 -3.78 -5.57 -6.13
CA ILE A 74 -5.18 -5.21 -5.86
C ILE A 74 -5.92 -6.37 -5.21
N ARG A 75 -5.77 -7.59 -5.74
CA ARG A 75 -6.42 -8.80 -5.20
C ARG A 75 -6.00 -9.06 -3.76
N GLY A 76 -4.70 -9.00 -3.48
CA GLY A 76 -4.19 -9.15 -2.11
C GLY A 76 -4.71 -8.08 -1.16
N LEU A 77 -4.91 -6.84 -1.64
CA LEU A 77 -5.56 -5.78 -0.85
C LEU A 77 -7.03 -6.10 -0.59
N VAL A 78 -7.81 -6.47 -1.60
CA VAL A 78 -9.25 -6.76 -1.49
C VAL A 78 -9.49 -7.94 -0.54
N GLU A 79 -8.79 -9.06 -0.73
CA GLU A 79 -8.90 -10.24 0.14
C GLU A 79 -8.56 -9.90 1.60
N LYS A 80 -7.52 -9.10 1.82
CA LYS A 80 -7.15 -8.60 3.15
C LYS A 80 -8.26 -7.75 3.75
N LEU A 81 -8.87 -6.84 2.98
CA LEU A 81 -9.94 -5.97 3.48
C LEU A 81 -11.20 -6.75 3.82
N ILE A 82 -11.61 -7.70 2.97
CA ILE A 82 -12.78 -8.57 3.22
C ILE A 82 -12.57 -9.35 4.53
N ARG A 83 -11.41 -10.00 4.67
CA ARG A 83 -11.10 -10.84 5.83
C ARG A 83 -10.99 -10.06 7.13
N ARG A 84 -10.45 -8.84 7.10
CA ARG A 84 -10.27 -8.02 8.30
C ARG A 84 -11.47 -7.14 8.67
N HIS A 85 -12.52 -7.14 7.83
CA HIS A 85 -13.80 -6.48 8.14
C HIS A 85 -14.97 -7.48 8.12
N PRO A 86 -14.96 -8.50 8.99
CA PRO A 86 -16.07 -9.46 9.06
C PRO A 86 -17.40 -8.82 9.49
N HIS A 87 -17.37 -7.60 10.03
CA HIS A 87 -18.54 -6.81 10.37
C HIS A 87 -19.12 -6.01 9.20
N VAL A 88 -18.39 -5.91 8.07
CA VAL A 88 -18.88 -5.31 6.82
C VAL A 88 -19.22 -6.40 5.80
N PHE A 89 -18.35 -7.41 5.66
CA PHE A 89 -18.47 -8.43 4.61
C PHE A 89 -18.89 -9.82 5.12
N GLY A 90 -19.13 -9.96 6.42
CA GLY A 90 -19.55 -11.21 7.05
C GLY A 90 -20.75 -10.99 7.97
N THR A 91 -20.81 -11.75 9.06
CA THR A 91 -21.94 -11.73 10.01
C THR A 91 -21.57 -11.15 11.38
N ALA A 92 -20.31 -10.75 11.59
CA ALA A 92 -19.88 -10.23 12.88
C ALA A 92 -20.59 -8.91 13.19
N GLN A 93 -20.96 -8.70 14.45
CA GLN A 93 -21.51 -7.43 14.92
C GLN A 93 -20.48 -6.76 15.82
N VAL A 94 -20.43 -5.43 15.77
CA VAL A 94 -19.52 -4.61 16.57
C VAL A 94 -20.28 -3.45 17.18
N ALA A 95 -20.02 -3.14 18.44
CA ALA A 95 -20.66 -2.05 19.17
C ALA A 95 -20.05 -0.67 18.88
N GLY A 96 -18.89 -0.62 18.19
CA GLY A 96 -18.24 0.62 17.81
C GLY A 96 -16.78 0.45 17.37
N SER A 97 -16.14 1.58 17.05
CA SER A 97 -14.77 1.63 16.50
C SER A 97 -13.72 0.97 17.39
N ALA A 98 -13.85 1.08 18.71
CA ALA A 98 -12.93 0.44 19.65
C ALA A 98 -12.93 -1.10 19.52
N GLU A 99 -14.10 -1.70 19.26
CA GLU A 99 -14.22 -3.14 19.03
C GLU A 99 -13.70 -3.53 17.64
N VAL A 100 -13.98 -2.70 16.62
CA VAL A 100 -13.40 -2.88 15.28
C VAL A 100 -11.87 -2.94 15.34
N LEU A 101 -11.23 -2.02 16.06
CA LEU A 101 -9.77 -1.97 16.20
C LEU A 101 -9.21 -3.20 16.94
N ARG A 102 -9.90 -3.67 17.99
CA ARG A 102 -9.51 -4.91 18.70
C ARG A 102 -9.60 -6.12 17.78
N ASN A 103 -10.71 -6.25 17.04
CA ASN A 103 -10.92 -7.35 16.11
C ASN A 103 -9.87 -7.33 14.99
N TRP A 104 -9.56 -6.15 14.46
CA TRP A 104 -8.51 -5.97 13.45
C TRP A 104 -7.14 -6.46 13.93
N GLU A 105 -6.71 -6.07 15.14
CA GLU A 105 -5.41 -6.48 15.66
C GLU A 105 -5.39 -7.98 16.01
N ALA A 106 -6.48 -8.54 16.54
CA ALA A 106 -6.61 -9.97 16.80
C ALA A 106 -6.49 -10.80 15.51
N ILE A 107 -7.18 -10.40 14.44
CA ILE A 107 -7.08 -11.03 13.12
C ILE A 107 -5.63 -10.94 12.62
N LYS A 108 -5.02 -9.75 12.65
CA LYS A 108 -3.62 -9.54 12.24
C LYS A 108 -2.61 -10.40 13.02
N GLN A 109 -2.83 -10.65 14.31
CA GLN A 109 -1.99 -11.54 15.11
C GLN A 109 -2.15 -13.01 14.67
N ALA A 110 -3.38 -13.47 14.46
CA ALA A 110 -3.64 -14.82 13.95
C ALA A 110 -3.01 -15.06 12.57
N GLU A 111 -3.06 -14.06 11.68
CA GLU A 111 -2.41 -14.11 10.37
C GLU A 111 -0.89 -14.28 10.45
N ARG A 112 -0.25 -13.65 11.45
CA ARG A 112 1.19 -13.77 11.68
C ARG A 112 1.55 -15.15 12.23
N ALA A 113 0.74 -15.67 13.15
CA ALA A 113 0.93 -17.00 13.72
C ALA A 113 0.77 -18.13 12.70
N GLY A 114 -0.13 -17.96 11.72
CA GLY A 114 -0.34 -18.93 10.63
C GLY A 114 0.71 -18.89 9.51
N ARG A 115 1.59 -17.88 9.47
CA ARG A 115 2.74 -17.83 8.56
C ARG A 115 3.95 -18.52 9.20
N THR A 116 3.95 -19.84 9.20
CA THR A 116 5.18 -20.61 9.42
C THR A 116 5.89 -20.83 8.07
N ASP A 117 7.18 -20.47 8.02
CA ASP A 117 8.27 -20.96 7.13
C ASP A 117 8.82 -20.00 6.04
N PRO A 118 10.01 -20.27 5.44
CA PRO A 118 11.33 -19.79 5.85
C PRO A 118 11.96 -18.92 4.75
N GLY A 119 11.85 -17.60 4.86
CA GLY A 119 12.37 -16.70 3.83
C GLY A 119 12.02 -15.27 4.19
N GLY A 120 12.88 -14.65 4.99
CA GLY A 120 12.65 -13.36 5.60
C GLY A 120 12.22 -12.26 4.63
N SER A 121 11.03 -11.74 4.88
CA SER A 121 10.75 -10.32 4.85
C SER A 121 9.68 -10.09 5.89
N ALA A 122 10.14 -9.91 7.13
CA ALA A 122 9.32 -9.31 8.16
C ALA A 122 8.93 -7.94 7.61
N GLY A 123 7.67 -7.78 7.21
CA GLY A 123 7.05 -6.48 7.15
C GLY A 123 7.03 -5.92 8.58
N SER A 124 8.17 -5.39 9.03
CA SER A 124 8.19 -4.28 9.95
C SER A 124 7.38 -3.20 9.25
N GLY A 125 6.08 -3.17 9.56
CA GLY A 125 5.28 -2.02 9.22
C GLY A 125 6.03 -0.77 9.69
N PRO A 126 5.87 0.38 9.01
CA PRO A 126 6.43 1.61 9.52
C PRO A 126 6.07 1.75 11.00
N PRO A 127 6.95 2.33 11.84
CA PRO A 127 6.61 2.61 13.23
C PRO A 127 5.23 3.24 13.25
N SER A 128 4.34 2.66 14.06
CA SER A 128 2.96 3.11 14.20
C SER A 128 2.94 4.62 14.20
N ALA A 129 2.21 5.21 13.23
CA ALA A 129 2.06 6.66 13.12
C ALA A 129 1.80 7.24 14.52
N PRO A 130 2.44 8.36 14.89
CA PRO A 130 2.24 8.96 16.20
C PRO A 130 0.73 9.12 16.42
N LYS A 131 0.24 8.57 17.53
CA LYS A 131 -1.14 8.80 17.98
C LYS A 131 -1.31 10.31 18.02
N ALA A 132 -2.21 10.85 17.18
CA ALA A 132 -2.59 12.25 17.28
C ALA A 132 -2.99 12.53 18.75
N PRO A 133 -2.39 13.52 19.42
CA PRO A 133 -2.86 13.95 20.73
C PRO A 133 -4.25 14.61 20.58
N PRO A 134 -5.03 14.71 21.69
CA PRO A 134 -6.44 15.11 21.67
C PRO A 134 -6.69 16.51 21.10
#